data_AF-D0VIX4-F1
#
_entry.id   AF-D0VIX4-F1
#
_cell.length_a   1.000
_cell.length_b   1.000
_cell.length_c   1.000
_cell.angle_alpha   90.00
_cell.angle_beta   90.00
_cell.angle_gamma   90.00
#
_symmetry.space_group_name_H-M   'P 1'
#
loop_
_entity.id
_entity.type
_entity.pdbx_description
1 polymer ?
#
loop_
_entity_poly.entity_id
_entity_poly.type
_entity_poly.pdbx_seq_one_letter_code
_entity_poly.pdbx_strand_id
1 'polypeptide(L)'
;ITETDVKGGVWRLKWHPYNKRVILAACMYGGFRILNIEKQINIISEYLEHESIAYGADWKFDDKLSMVATCSFYDCTVHVGEVDL
;
A
#
# COMPACT_ATOMS: atom_id res chain seq x y z
N ILE A 1 -7.26 -18.75 9.37
CA ILE A 1 -6.13 -17.99 8.79
C ILE A 1 -6.45 -17.81 7.31
N THR A 2 -6.32 -16.58 6.79
CA THR A 2 -6.54 -16.26 5.37
C THR A 2 -5.27 -15.62 4.82
N GLU A 3 -5.03 -15.81 3.52
CA GLU A 3 -3.85 -15.29 2.82
C GLU A 3 -4.26 -14.78 1.44
N THR A 4 -3.45 -13.89 0.87
CA THR A 4 -3.60 -13.38 -0.50
C THR A 4 -2.20 -13.16 -1.06
N ASP A 5 -2.01 -13.52 -2.33
CA ASP A 5 -0.76 -13.29 -3.05
C ASP A 5 -0.66 -11.82 -3.48
N VAL A 6 0.40 -11.14 -3.01
CA VAL A 6 0.70 -9.73 -3.28
C VAL A 6 1.88 -9.54 -4.23
N LYS A 7 2.28 -10.61 -4.94
CA LYS A 7 3.27 -10.61 -6.02
C LYS A 7 4.68 -10.17 -5.63
N GLY A 8 5.08 -10.41 -4.38
CA GLY A 8 6.43 -10.14 -3.90
C GLY A 8 6.56 -10.26 -2.38
N GLY A 9 7.78 -10.12 -1.88
CA GLY A 9 8.03 -10.03 -0.43
C GLY A 9 7.40 -8.77 0.17
N VAL A 10 6.73 -8.89 1.29
CA VAL A 10 6.11 -7.75 2.00
C VAL A 10 7.15 -7.10 2.89
N TRP A 11 7.55 -5.87 2.58
CA TRP A 11 8.55 -5.14 3.36
C TRP A 11 7.93 -4.22 4.41
N ARG A 12 6.78 -3.63 4.08
CA ARG A 12 6.07 -2.72 4.98
C ARG A 12 4.56 -2.85 4.83
N LEU A 13 3.87 -2.85 5.98
CA LEU A 13 2.41 -2.77 6.07
C LEU A 13 2.03 -1.57 6.94
N LYS A 14 1.00 -0.85 6.50
CA LYS A 14 0.46 0.32 7.20
C LYS A 14 -1.06 0.29 7.19
N TRP A 15 -1.65 0.15 8.36
CA TRP A 15 -3.09 0.30 8.55
C TRP A 15 -3.52 1.73 8.24
N HIS A 16 -4.66 1.89 7.57
CA HIS A 16 -5.27 3.20 7.40
C HIS A 16 -5.61 3.81 8.77
N PRO A 17 -5.29 5.08 9.03
CA PRO A 17 -5.44 5.69 10.36
C PRO A 17 -6.89 5.69 10.86
N TYR A 18 -7.87 5.78 9.95
CA TYR A 18 -9.30 5.86 10.28
C TYR A 18 -10.14 4.68 9.78
N ASN A 19 -9.61 3.80 8.92
CA ASN A 19 -10.35 2.69 8.33
C ASN A 19 -9.68 1.37 8.73
N LYS A 20 -10.27 0.70 9.72
CA LYS A 20 -9.72 -0.53 10.32
C LYS A 20 -9.71 -1.74 9.38
N ARG A 21 -10.28 -1.63 8.18
CA ARG A 21 -10.28 -2.70 7.19
C ARG A 21 -9.22 -2.48 6.12
N VAL A 22 -8.58 -1.31 6.05
CA VAL A 22 -7.69 -0.98 4.95
C VAL A 22 -6.23 -1.03 5.38
N ILE A 23 -5.40 -1.70 4.57
CA ILE A 23 -3.95 -1.76 4.73
C ILE A 23 -3.27 -1.33 3.43
N LEU A 24 -2.28 -0.45 3.52
CA LEU A 24 -1.31 -0.20 2.47
C LEU A 24 -0.11 -1.13 2.65
N ALA A 25 0.28 -1.83 1.58
CA ALA A 25 1.40 -2.74 1.55
C ALA A 25 2.46 -2.27 0.53
N ALA A 26 3.72 -2.24 0.96
CA ALA A 26 4.88 -2.14 0.07
C ALA A 26 5.41 -3.56 -0.19
N CYS A 27 5.17 -4.06 -1.39
CA CYS A 27 5.47 -5.42 -1.82
C CYS A 27 6.65 -5.35 -2.78
N MET A 28 7.87 -5.62 -2.31
CA MET A 28 9.15 -5.47 -3.03
C MET A 28 9.03 -5.31 -4.55
N TYR A 29 8.85 -6.41 -5.29
CA TYR A 29 8.67 -6.44 -6.74
C TYR A 29 7.19 -6.41 -7.19
N GLY A 30 6.25 -6.49 -6.25
CA GLY A 30 4.81 -6.47 -6.49
C GLY A 30 4.17 -5.07 -6.40
N GLY A 31 4.99 -4.02 -6.24
CA GLY A 31 4.60 -2.62 -6.12
C GLY A 31 3.89 -2.29 -4.80
N PHE A 32 2.99 -1.31 -4.84
CA PHE A 32 2.17 -0.93 -3.70
C PHE A 32 0.75 -1.42 -3.88
N ARG A 33 0.15 -1.93 -2.82
CA ARG A 33 -1.21 -2.50 -2.85
C ARG A 33 -2.04 -1.98 -1.69
N ILE A 34 -3.27 -1.64 -1.98
CA ILE A 34 -4.29 -1.36 -0.97
C ILE A 34 -5.11 -2.63 -0.79
N LEU A 35 -5.17 -3.11 0.44
CA LEU A 35 -5.85 -4.33 0.82
C LEU A 35 -7.07 -3.99 1.68
N ASN A 36 -8.22 -4.57 1.35
CA ASN A 36 -9.39 -4.58 2.22
C ASN A 36 -9.44 -5.92 2.99
N ILE A 37 -9.55 -5.83 4.31
CA ILE A 37 -9.51 -6.94 5.25
C ILE A 37 -10.90 -7.11 5.86
N GLU A 38 -11.58 -8.17 5.41
CA GLU A 38 -12.86 -8.59 5.97
C GLU A 38 -12.81 -10.07 6.36
N LYS A 39 -13.73 -10.89 5.84
CA LYS A 39 -13.62 -12.36 5.93
C LYS A 39 -12.51 -12.91 5.03
N GLN A 40 -12.15 -12.16 4.00
CA GLN A 40 -11.09 -12.46 3.02
C GLN A 40 -10.23 -11.20 2.83
N ILE A 41 -9.05 -11.37 2.24
CA ILE A 41 -8.11 -10.29 1.94
C ILE A 41 -8.21 -9.99 0.45
N ASN A 42 -8.74 -8.81 0.11
CA ASN A 42 -8.93 -8.40 -1.27
C ASN A 42 -7.98 -7.24 -1.60
N ILE A 43 -7.32 -7.30 -2.75
CA ILE A 43 -6.60 -6.16 -3.30
C ILE A 43 -7.64 -5.25 -3.96
N ILE A 44 -7.77 -4.02 -3.46
CA ILE A 44 -8.75 -3.04 -3.96
C ILE A 44 -8.11 -1.96 -4.83
N SER A 45 -6.79 -1.76 -4.73
CA SER A 45 -6.04 -0.84 -5.58
C SER A 45 -4.57 -1.26 -5.64
N GLU A 46 -3.91 -0.91 -6.74
CA GLU A 46 -2.50 -1.20 -7.01
C GLU A 46 -1.80 0.02 -7.59
N TYR A 47 -0.53 0.20 -7.23
CA TYR A 47 0.32 1.26 -7.75
C TYR A 47 1.70 0.70 -8.10
N LEU A 48 2.02 0.70 -9.40
CA LEU A 48 3.17 0.00 -9.98
C LEU A 48 4.15 0.95 -10.70
N GLU A 49 4.04 2.25 -10.49
CA GLU A 49 4.80 3.27 -11.24
C GLU A 49 6.24 3.49 -10.74
N HIS A 50 6.63 2.87 -9.63
CA HIS A 50 8.03 2.90 -9.20
C HIS A 50 8.86 1.94 -10.08
N GLU A 51 10.01 2.39 -10.55
CA GLU A 51 10.90 1.61 -11.42
C GLU A 51 11.74 0.58 -10.64
N SER A 52 11.65 0.60 -9.30
CA SER A 52 12.42 -0.27 -8.43
C SER A 52 11.61 -0.81 -7.24
N ILE A 53 12.32 -1.36 -6.24
CA ILE A 53 11.74 -2.10 -5.12
C ILE A 53 10.92 -1.15 -4.23
N ALA A 54 9.64 -1.47 -4.09
CA ALA A 54 8.74 -0.84 -3.14
C ALA A 54 9.19 -1.12 -1.70
N TYR A 55 9.55 -0.08 -0.94
CA TYR A 55 10.06 -0.24 0.43
C TYR A 55 9.32 0.60 1.47
N GLY A 56 9.04 1.87 1.15
CA GLY A 56 8.45 2.81 2.10
C GLY A 56 7.02 3.14 1.73
N ALA A 57 6.15 3.13 2.74
CA ALA A 57 4.73 3.37 2.61
C ALA A 57 4.21 4.02 3.90
N ASP A 58 3.35 5.03 3.76
CA ASP A 58 2.57 5.59 4.86
C ASP A 58 1.26 6.24 4.39
N TRP A 59 0.32 6.38 5.33
CA TRP A 59 -0.90 7.14 5.15
C TRP A 59 -0.73 8.54 5.73
N LYS A 60 -1.33 9.53 5.07
CA LYS A 60 -1.60 10.81 5.71
C LYS A 60 -2.70 10.63 6.76
N PHE A 61 -2.52 11.25 7.92
CA PHE A 61 -3.52 11.26 8.99
C PHE A 61 -4.57 12.33 8.67
N ASP A 62 -5.48 11.98 7.77
CA ASP A 62 -6.60 12.81 7.31
C ASP A 62 -7.89 11.97 7.30
N ASP A 63 -8.98 12.51 7.84
CA ASP A 63 -10.28 11.83 7.94
C ASP A 63 -11.16 12.04 6.71
N LYS A 64 -10.81 12.99 5.84
CA LYS A 64 -11.59 13.36 4.64
C LYS A 64 -11.01 12.77 3.36
N LEU A 65 -9.68 12.70 3.28
CA LEU A 65 -8.97 12.25 2.09
C LEU A 65 -8.02 11.10 2.42
N SER A 66 -8.10 10.03 1.64
CA SER A 66 -7.25 8.86 1.83
C SER A 66 -5.97 9.04 1.02
N MET A 67 -5.03 9.83 1.54
CA MET A 67 -3.76 10.09 0.86
C MET A 67 -2.67 9.12 1.32
N VAL A 68 -1.86 8.65 0.38
CA VAL A 68 -0.70 7.79 0.62
C VAL A 68 0.57 8.44 0.13
N ALA A 69 1.68 8.15 0.81
CA ALA A 69 3.02 8.41 0.34
C ALA A 69 3.75 7.07 0.17
N THR A 70 4.34 6.85 -1.00
CA THR A 70 5.11 5.67 -1.34
C THR A 70 6.51 6.07 -1.76
N CYS A 71 7.50 5.25 -1.45
CA CYS A 71 8.86 5.47 -1.94
C CYS A 71 9.58 4.16 -2.23
N SER A 72 10.52 4.26 -3.16
CA SER A 72 11.24 3.11 -3.72
C SER A 72 12.73 3.25 -3.51
N PHE A 73 13.39 2.09 -3.39
CA PHE A 73 14.71 2.00 -2.77
C PHE A 73 15.81 2.52 -3.69
N TYR A 74 15.82 2.09 -4.96
CA TYR A 74 16.89 2.46 -5.91
C TYR A 74 16.52 3.57 -6.88
N ASP A 75 15.22 3.80 -7.15
CA ASP A 75 14.82 4.96 -7.96
C ASP A 75 14.90 6.27 -7.16
N CYS A 76 15.05 6.19 -5.83
CA CYS A 76 15.17 7.34 -4.92
C CYS A 76 14.01 8.32 -5.01
N THR A 77 12.81 7.85 -5.39
CA THR A 77 11.62 8.69 -5.57
C THR A 77 10.60 8.53 -4.44
N VAL A 78 9.82 9.60 -4.23
CA VAL A 78 8.64 9.60 -3.37
C VAL A 78 7.45 10.02 -4.23
N HIS A 79 6.41 9.20 -4.28
CA HIS A 79 5.15 9.52 -4.93
C HIS A 79 4.07 9.73 -3.87
N VAL A 80 3.19 10.71 -4.11
CA VAL A 80 2.05 11.02 -3.24
C VAL A 80 0.79 10.98 -4.08
N GLY A 81 -0.21 10.26 -3.62
CA GLY A 81 -1.46 10.08 -4.34
C GLY A 81 -2.65 10.00 -3.40
N GLU A 82 -3.82 10.33 -3.94
CA GLU A 82 -5.10 10.04 -3.32
C GLU A 82 -5.56 8.63 -3.74
N VAL A 83 -6.16 7.92 -2.80
CA VAL A 83 -6.74 6.59 -3.01
C VAL A 83 -8.25 6.71 -2.87
N ASP A 84 -8.97 6.33 -3.92
CA ASP A 84 -10.42 6.15 -3.84
C ASP A 84 -10.71 4.84 -3.10
N LEU A 85 -11.20 4.94 -1.85
CA LEU A 85 -11.53 3.80 -0.97
C LEU A 85 -13.02 3.45 -0.96
#